data_AF-A0A3E2XE76-F1
#
_entry.id   AF-A0A3E2XE76-F1
#
_cell.length_a   1.000
_cell.length_b   1.000
_cell.length_c   1.000
_cell.angle_alpha   90.00
_cell.angle_beta   90.00
_cell.angle_gamma   90.00
#
_symmetry.space_group_name_H-M   'P 1'
#
loop_
_entity.id
_entity.type
_entity.pdbx_description
1 polymer ?
#
loop_
_entity_poly.entity_id
_entity_poly.type
_entity_poly.pdbx_seq_one_letter_code
_entity_poly.pdbx_strand_id
1 'polypeptide(L)'
;MEFNNGNERRKLNKKWERLRVQYQQAGMSEDAIQAMYDFDLGVLNSERSYVANTLAIVDDGDDSTGRKSSDFKQYEKAIAVTDTYHETRTRFAWVGEIKDKRLQEGLEKLSDEELRLITLYFRDEYSTVELSKVYGIAQQNISKRILKITKFLKKFGFLGVD
;
A
#
# COMPACT_ATOMS: atom_id res chain seq x y z
N MET A 1 11.09 6.38 -26.18
CA MET A 1 11.85 7.47 -26.86
C MET A 1 12.23 8.48 -25.80
N GLU A 2 13.48 8.93 -25.79
CA GLU A 2 13.98 9.89 -24.81
C GLU A 2 13.72 11.34 -25.28
N PHE A 3 13.10 12.17 -24.43
CA PHE A 3 12.77 13.56 -24.76
C PHE A 3 14.03 14.43 -24.69
N ASN A 4 14.50 14.95 -25.83
CA ASN A 4 15.67 15.84 -25.88
C ASN A 4 15.26 17.32 -25.89
N ASN A 5 15.23 17.93 -24.71
CA ASN A 5 14.82 19.33 -24.52
C ASN A 5 15.57 20.33 -25.42
N GLY A 6 16.88 20.15 -25.60
CA GLY A 6 17.69 21.05 -26.44
C GLY A 6 17.35 20.93 -27.93
N ASN A 7 17.02 19.73 -28.40
CA ASN A 7 16.57 19.53 -29.77
C ASN A 7 15.15 20.04 -30.00
N GLU A 8 14.22 19.74 -29.09
CA GLU A 8 12.82 20.17 -29.22
C GLU A 8 12.69 21.70 -29.16
N ARG A 9 13.46 22.37 -28.29
CA ARG A 9 13.51 23.85 -28.27
C ARG A 9 14.04 24.46 -29.57
N ARG A 10 15.05 23.83 -30.18
CA ARG A 10 15.57 24.29 -31.48
C ARG A 10 14.53 24.14 -32.59
N LYS A 11 13.81 23.02 -32.63
CA LYS A 11 12.70 22.80 -33.58
C LYS A 11 11.59 23.83 -33.39
N LEU A 12 11.19 24.09 -32.15
CA LEU A 12 10.17 25.08 -31.82
C LEU A 12 10.58 26.47 -32.30
N ASN A 13 11.78 26.93 -31.93
CA ASN A 13 12.27 28.26 -32.32
C ASN A 13 12.36 28.41 -33.84
N LYS A 14 12.85 27.39 -34.56
CA LYS A 14 12.90 27.39 -36.02
C LYS A 14 11.52 27.49 -36.68
N LYS A 15 10.50 26.84 -36.11
CA LYS A 15 9.11 26.97 -36.58
C LYS A 15 8.60 28.40 -36.34
N TRP A 16 8.94 28.97 -35.18
CA TRP A 16 8.47 30.29 -34.76
C TRP A 16 9.10 31.47 -35.48
N GLU A 17 10.30 31.32 -36.05
CA GLU A 17 10.92 32.34 -36.92
C GLU A 17 9.99 32.77 -38.07
N ARG A 18 9.32 31.79 -38.71
CA ARG A 18 8.39 32.07 -39.82
C ARG A 18 7.02 32.54 -39.33
N LEU A 19 6.52 31.95 -38.25
CA LEU A 19 5.20 32.28 -37.69
C LEU A 19 5.14 33.72 -37.18
N ARG A 20 6.21 34.22 -36.55
CA ARG A 20 6.29 35.62 -36.10
C ARG A 20 6.07 36.60 -37.26
N VAL A 21 6.73 36.37 -38.40
CA VAL A 21 6.59 37.21 -39.59
C VAL A 21 5.17 37.12 -40.16
N GLN A 22 4.58 35.91 -40.25
CA GLN A 22 3.23 35.71 -40.77
C GLN A 22 2.16 36.40 -39.90
N TYR A 23 2.26 36.27 -38.59
CA TYR A 23 1.31 36.89 -37.67
C TYR A 23 1.45 38.42 -37.62
N GLN A 24 2.68 38.95 -37.72
CA GLN A 24 2.89 40.39 -37.88
C GLN A 24 2.26 40.92 -39.17
N GLN A 25 2.44 40.21 -40.30
CA GLN A 25 1.83 40.57 -41.58
C GLN A 25 0.30 40.48 -41.56
N ALA A 26 -0.27 39.59 -40.74
CA ALA A 26 -1.70 39.49 -40.51
C ALA A 26 -2.24 40.57 -39.55
N GLY A 27 -1.39 41.48 -39.06
CA GLY A 27 -1.79 42.59 -38.19
C GLY A 27 -1.94 42.22 -36.71
N MET A 28 -1.40 41.08 -36.26
CA MET A 28 -1.40 40.73 -34.84
C MET A 28 -0.39 41.59 -34.06
N SER A 29 -0.80 42.05 -32.87
CA SER A 29 0.09 42.73 -31.93
C SER A 29 1.22 41.81 -31.45
N GLU A 30 2.38 42.37 -31.12
CA GLU A 30 3.51 41.61 -30.58
C GLU A 30 3.14 40.82 -29.31
N ASP A 31 2.30 41.39 -28.44
CA ASP A 31 1.82 40.73 -27.22
C ASP A 31 1.04 39.44 -27.54
N ALA A 32 0.14 39.49 -28.53
CA ALA A 32 -0.61 38.33 -28.98
C ALA A 32 0.30 37.25 -29.60
N ILE A 33 1.31 37.66 -30.37
CA ILE A 33 2.29 36.75 -30.97
C ILE A 33 3.14 36.09 -29.87
N GLN A 34 3.55 36.86 -28.87
CA GLN A 34 4.33 36.36 -27.75
C GLN A 34 3.50 35.40 -26.88
N ALA A 35 2.24 35.73 -26.61
CA ALA A 35 1.33 34.84 -25.87
C ALA A 35 1.15 33.48 -26.56
N MET A 36 1.08 33.45 -27.90
CA MET A 36 1.01 32.19 -28.64
C MET A 36 2.32 31.40 -28.58
N TYR A 37 3.48 32.08 -28.62
CA TYR A 37 4.77 31.43 -28.43
C TYR A 37 4.89 30.81 -27.03
N ASP A 38 4.46 31.55 -26.00
CA ASP A 38 4.49 31.09 -24.62
C ASP A 38 3.57 29.89 -24.40
N PHE A 39 2.42 29.84 -25.07
CA PHE A 39 1.54 28.68 -25.09
C PHE A 39 2.24 27.44 -25.65
N ASP A 40 2.83 27.54 -26.86
CA ASP A 40 3.55 26.42 -27.48
C ASP A 40 4.76 25.97 -26.64
N LEU A 41 5.46 26.92 -26.01
CA LEU A 41 6.55 26.63 -25.08
C LEU A 41 6.02 25.90 -23.83
N GLY A 42 4.84 26.28 -23.35
CA GLY A 42 4.12 25.61 -22.26
C GLY A 42 3.81 24.16 -22.58
N VAL A 43 3.32 23.87 -23.79
CA VAL A 43 3.08 22.50 -24.28
C VAL A 43 4.35 21.67 -24.24
N LEU A 44 5.46 22.19 -24.79
CA LEU A 44 6.76 21.50 -24.78
C LEU A 44 7.25 21.22 -23.36
N ASN A 45 7.11 22.18 -22.45
CA ASN A 45 7.48 21.99 -21.04
C ASN A 45 6.58 20.95 -20.35
N SER A 46 5.29 20.90 -20.70
CA SER A 46 4.35 19.90 -20.20
C SER A 46 4.73 18.49 -20.68
N GLU A 47 5.07 18.32 -21.96
CA GLU A 47 5.55 17.04 -22.52
C GLU A 47 6.83 16.59 -21.83
N ARG A 48 7.79 17.51 -21.61
CA ARG A 48 9.00 17.22 -20.84
C ARG A 48 8.67 16.74 -19.43
N SER A 49 7.77 17.45 -18.74
CA SER A 49 7.35 17.11 -17.38
C SER A 49 6.68 15.73 -17.35
N TYR A 50 5.81 15.45 -18.31
CA TYR A 50 5.15 14.15 -18.45
C TYR A 50 6.16 13.02 -18.62
N VAL A 51 7.12 13.15 -19.55
CA VAL A 51 8.15 12.12 -19.76
C VAL A 51 9.06 11.95 -18.54
N ALA A 52 9.41 13.04 -17.86
CA ALA A 52 10.28 12.98 -16.68
C ALA A 52 9.59 12.36 -15.46
N ASN A 53 8.28 12.58 -15.30
CA ASN A 53 7.53 12.17 -14.11
C ASN A 53 6.65 10.93 -14.33
N THR A 54 6.56 10.41 -15.56
CA THR A 54 5.80 9.20 -15.87
C THR A 54 6.75 8.04 -16.05
N LEU A 55 6.64 7.04 -15.18
CA LEU A 55 7.34 5.77 -15.32
C LEU A 55 6.36 4.70 -15.83
N ALA A 56 6.69 4.04 -16.94
CA ALA A 56 5.93 2.90 -17.41
C ALA A 56 6.17 1.70 -16.47
N ILE A 57 5.10 1.16 -15.89
CA ILE A 57 5.14 -0.13 -15.19
C ILE A 57 5.01 -1.20 -16.26
N VAL A 58 6.13 -1.84 -16.61
CA VAL A 58 6.15 -2.93 -17.60
C VAL A 58 6.30 -4.25 -16.86
N ASP A 59 5.36 -5.18 -17.09
CA ASP A 59 5.42 -6.55 -16.60
C ASP A 59 6.30 -7.41 -17.52
N ASP A 60 7.56 -7.02 -17.66
CA ASP A 60 8.52 -7.82 -18.43
C ASP A 60 9.29 -8.73 -17.47
N GLY A 61 9.10 -10.03 -17.65
CA GLY A 61 9.91 -11.09 -17.04
C GLY A 61 11.38 -11.12 -17.50
N ASP A 62 11.86 -10.05 -18.15
CA ASP A 62 13.26 -9.83 -18.48
C ASP A 62 13.79 -8.58 -17.74
N ASP A 63 14.70 -8.83 -16.81
CA ASP A 63 15.22 -7.93 -15.75
C ASP A 63 16.10 -6.76 -16.28
N SER A 64 16.03 -6.45 -17.56
CA SER A 64 17.07 -5.66 -18.22
C SER A 64 16.72 -4.18 -18.44
N THR A 65 15.43 -3.80 -18.53
CA THR A 65 15.08 -2.41 -18.95
C THR A 65 13.99 -1.70 -18.15
N GLY A 66 13.06 -2.40 -17.48
CA GLY A 66 11.98 -1.75 -16.69
C GLY A 66 12.29 -1.54 -15.20
N ARG A 67 13.17 -2.35 -14.61
CA ARG A 67 13.35 -2.45 -13.14
C ARG A 67 14.47 -1.57 -12.55
N LYS A 68 15.07 -0.68 -13.37
CA LYS A 68 16.31 0.05 -13.02
C LYS A 68 16.14 1.56 -12.83
N SER A 69 14.93 2.12 -12.79
CA SER A 69 14.80 3.39 -12.07
C SER A 69 14.88 3.05 -10.58
N SER A 70 15.89 3.59 -9.89
CA SER A 70 15.98 3.54 -8.42
C SER A 70 14.67 3.92 -7.73
N ASP A 71 13.89 4.75 -8.42
CA ASP A 71 12.66 5.35 -7.96
C ASP A 71 11.53 4.32 -7.91
N PHE A 72 11.44 3.38 -8.87
CA PHE A 72 10.41 2.34 -8.83
C PHE A 72 10.51 1.46 -7.61
N LYS A 73 11.73 1.04 -7.22
CA LYS A 73 11.94 0.22 -6.01
C LYS A 73 11.56 0.97 -4.73
N GLN A 74 11.70 2.29 -4.70
CA GLN A 74 11.26 3.12 -3.57
C GLN A 74 9.74 3.18 -3.49
N TYR A 75 9.07 3.38 -4.63
CA TYR A 75 7.61 3.36 -4.69
C TYR A 75 7.05 1.98 -4.37
N GLU A 76 7.59 0.91 -4.97
CA GLU A 76 7.24 -0.49 -4.68
C GLU A 76 7.32 -0.76 -3.17
N LYS A 77 8.41 -0.37 -2.50
CA LYS A 77 8.56 -0.54 -1.05
C LYS A 77 7.59 0.33 -0.23
N ALA A 78 7.26 1.53 -0.70
CA ALA A 78 6.34 2.43 -0.01
C ALA A 78 4.86 2.01 -0.15
N ILE A 79 4.49 1.38 -1.27
CA ILE A 79 3.11 0.98 -1.57
C ILE A 79 2.84 -0.50 -1.32
N ALA A 80 3.87 -1.35 -1.25
CA ALA A 80 3.71 -2.76 -0.95
C ALA A 80 3.52 -2.97 0.56
N VAL A 81 2.35 -3.50 0.91
CA VAL A 81 2.11 -4.08 2.24
C VAL A 81 2.35 -5.57 2.11
N THR A 82 3.35 -6.09 2.84
CA THR A 82 3.50 -7.53 3.00
C THR A 82 2.51 -8.00 4.05
N ASP A 83 1.40 -8.58 3.60
CA ASP A 83 0.48 -9.26 4.49
C ASP A 83 1.15 -10.54 5.02
N THR A 84 1.19 -10.69 6.34
CA THR A 84 1.67 -11.90 7.01
C THR A 84 0.52 -12.81 7.42
N TYR A 85 -0.66 -12.65 6.82
CA TYR A 85 -1.80 -13.51 7.05
C TYR A 85 -1.50 -14.95 6.64
N HIS A 86 -1.88 -15.87 7.50
CA HIS A 86 -1.86 -17.30 7.26
C HIS A 86 -3.30 -17.80 7.22
N GLU A 87 -3.67 -18.48 6.13
CA GLU A 87 -5.01 -19.06 6.01
C GLU A 87 -5.34 -19.91 7.24
N THR A 88 -6.52 -19.66 7.82
CA THR A 88 -7.01 -20.41 8.97
C THR A 88 -8.35 -21.07 8.66
N ARG A 89 -8.58 -22.23 9.25
CA ARG A 89 -9.86 -22.96 9.16
C ARG A 89 -10.92 -22.44 10.14
N THR A 90 -10.54 -21.54 11.02
CA THR A 90 -11.42 -20.99 12.04
C THR A 90 -12.22 -19.80 11.49
N ARG A 91 -13.39 -19.53 12.07
CA ARG A 91 -14.16 -18.29 11.80
C ARG A 91 -13.55 -17.02 12.41
N PHE A 92 -12.41 -17.14 13.10
CA PHE A 92 -11.78 -16.06 13.84
C PHE A 92 -10.55 -15.56 13.06
N ALA A 93 -10.73 -14.55 12.22
CA ALA A 93 -9.70 -14.07 11.28
C ALA A 93 -8.37 -13.72 11.97
N TRP A 94 -8.41 -13.18 13.19
CA TRP A 94 -7.21 -12.82 13.95
C TRP A 94 -6.28 -14.01 14.24
N VAL A 95 -6.78 -15.26 14.20
CA VAL A 95 -5.94 -16.46 14.33
C VAL A 95 -4.95 -16.54 13.16
N GLY A 96 -5.37 -16.15 11.95
CA GLY A 96 -4.50 -16.07 10.77
C GLY A 96 -3.51 -14.91 10.81
N GLU A 97 -3.71 -13.91 11.66
CA GLU A 97 -2.77 -12.79 11.88
C GLU A 97 -1.58 -13.21 12.77
N ILE A 98 -1.63 -14.38 13.41
CA ILE A 98 -0.58 -14.85 14.32
C ILE A 98 0.67 -15.27 13.53
N LYS A 99 1.75 -14.50 13.70
CA LYS A 99 3.04 -14.72 13.03
C LYS A 99 3.74 -16.03 13.44
N ASP A 100 3.59 -16.42 14.71
CA ASP A 100 4.16 -17.68 15.20
C ASP A 100 3.27 -18.84 14.73
N LYS A 101 3.73 -19.53 13.68
CA LYS A 101 3.01 -20.68 13.10
C LYS A 101 2.73 -21.79 14.11
N ARG A 102 3.60 -22.00 15.10
CA ARG A 102 3.40 -23.02 16.13
C ARG A 102 2.28 -22.61 17.06
N LEU A 103 2.24 -21.34 17.46
CA LEU A 103 1.14 -20.81 18.26
C LEU A 103 -0.19 -20.82 17.49
N GLN A 104 -0.16 -20.44 16.20
CA GLN A 104 -1.32 -20.51 15.32
C GLN A 104 -1.89 -21.93 15.28
N GLU A 105 -1.05 -22.95 15.06
CA GLU A 105 -1.47 -24.36 15.09
C GLU A 105 -2.14 -24.74 16.42
N GLY A 106 -1.64 -24.20 17.54
CA GLY A 106 -2.25 -24.36 18.85
C GLY A 106 -3.64 -23.74 18.94
N LEU A 107 -3.82 -22.54 18.40
CA LEU A 107 -5.13 -21.86 18.36
C LEU A 107 -6.13 -22.60 17.47
N GLU A 108 -5.70 -23.12 16.32
CA GLU A 108 -6.57 -23.89 15.42
C GLU A 108 -7.07 -25.21 16.01
N LYS A 109 -6.41 -25.71 17.05
CA LYS A 109 -6.82 -26.91 17.79
C LYS A 109 -7.85 -26.63 18.88
N LEU A 110 -8.11 -25.37 19.21
CA LEU A 110 -9.15 -24.99 20.17
C LEU A 110 -10.53 -25.13 19.56
N SER A 111 -11.52 -25.43 20.38
CA SER A 111 -12.92 -25.41 19.94
C SER A 111 -13.39 -23.98 19.63
N ASP A 112 -14.42 -23.83 18.78
CA ASP A 112 -15.05 -22.54 18.48
C ASP A 112 -15.46 -21.76 19.73
N GLU A 113 -15.90 -22.48 20.77
CA GLU A 113 -16.33 -21.90 22.03
C GLU A 113 -15.14 -21.44 22.91
N GLU A 114 -14.02 -22.16 22.87
CA GLU A 114 -12.77 -21.72 23.49
C GLU A 114 -12.15 -20.53 22.75
N LEU A 115 -12.14 -20.57 21.42
CA LEU A 115 -11.72 -19.46 20.56
C LEU A 115 -12.58 -18.21 20.79
N ARG A 116 -13.91 -18.38 20.91
CA ARG A 116 -14.82 -17.28 21.24
C ARG A 116 -14.48 -16.66 22.59
N LEU A 117 -14.27 -17.49 23.62
CA LEU A 117 -13.93 -17.01 24.95
C LEU A 117 -12.63 -16.20 24.94
N ILE A 118 -11.57 -16.70 24.31
CA ILE A 118 -10.29 -15.96 24.25
C ILE A 118 -10.35 -14.76 23.32
N THR A 119 -11.18 -14.77 22.27
CA THR A 119 -11.41 -13.60 21.42
C THR A 119 -12.01 -12.47 22.25
N LEU A 120 -13.09 -12.74 23.00
CA LEU A 120 -13.71 -11.74 23.85
C LEU A 120 -12.75 -11.24 24.95
N TYR A 121 -11.96 -12.14 25.54
CA TYR A 121 -11.05 -11.79 26.62
C TYR A 121 -9.81 -11.00 26.15
N PHE A 122 -9.17 -11.45 25.07
CA PHE A 122 -7.87 -10.93 24.63
C PHE A 122 -7.97 -9.87 23.52
N ARG A 123 -8.91 -10.03 22.58
CA ARG A 123 -9.08 -9.11 21.45
C ARG A 123 -10.07 -8.00 21.77
N ASP A 124 -11.17 -8.34 22.44
CA ASP A 124 -12.24 -7.39 22.77
C ASP A 124 -12.12 -6.86 24.22
N GLU A 125 -11.08 -7.27 24.95
CA GLU A 125 -10.71 -6.78 26.29
C GLU A 125 -11.80 -6.93 27.38
N TYR A 126 -12.72 -7.89 27.24
CA TYR A 126 -13.72 -8.16 28.27
C TYR A 126 -13.05 -8.66 29.54
N SER A 127 -13.39 -8.05 30.68
CA SER A 127 -12.98 -8.54 31.99
C SER A 127 -13.63 -9.89 32.31
N THR A 128 -13.03 -10.65 33.22
CA THR A 128 -13.62 -11.92 33.69
C THR A 128 -15.01 -11.74 34.34
N VAL A 129 -15.31 -10.55 34.87
CA VAL A 129 -16.62 -10.19 35.44
C VAL A 129 -17.66 -9.95 34.33
N GLU A 130 -17.28 -9.28 33.24
CA GLU A 130 -18.19 -9.08 32.10
C GLU A 130 -18.46 -10.41 31.40
N LEU A 131 -17.43 -11.22 31.20
CA LEU A 131 -17.58 -12.57 30.65
C LEU A 131 -18.46 -13.46 31.53
N SER A 132 -18.40 -13.31 32.86
CA SER A 132 -19.27 -14.08 33.76
C SER A 132 -20.75 -13.79 33.49
N LYS A 133 -21.08 -12.53 33.16
CA LYS A 133 -22.44 -12.12 32.78
C LYS A 133 -22.81 -12.62 31.38
N VAL A 134 -21.90 -12.50 30.40
CA VAL A 134 -22.11 -12.97 29.01
C VAL A 134 -22.40 -14.47 28.97
N TYR A 135 -21.66 -15.26 29.75
CA TYR A 135 -21.79 -16.72 29.78
C TYR A 135 -22.76 -17.24 30.84
N GLY A 136 -23.30 -16.38 31.71
CA GLY A 136 -24.21 -16.79 32.78
C GLY A 136 -23.61 -17.75 33.80
N ILE A 137 -22.30 -17.67 34.03
CA ILE A 137 -21.58 -18.54 34.98
C ILE A 137 -20.73 -17.72 35.95
N ALA A 138 -20.34 -18.30 37.08
CA ALA A 138 -19.48 -17.63 38.05
C ALA A 138 -18.14 -17.18 37.43
N GLN A 139 -17.66 -15.99 37.80
CA GLN A 139 -16.38 -15.41 37.35
C GLN A 139 -15.21 -16.40 37.51
N GLN A 140 -15.15 -17.12 38.63
CA GLN A 140 -14.11 -18.12 38.89
C GLN A 140 -14.08 -19.23 37.82
N ASN A 141 -15.23 -19.59 37.25
CA ASN A 141 -15.30 -20.61 36.20
C ASN A 141 -14.76 -20.06 34.87
N ILE A 142 -14.98 -18.77 34.58
CA ILE A 142 -14.34 -18.10 33.44
C ILE A 142 -12.83 -18.12 33.58
N SER A 143 -12.30 -17.69 34.74
CA SER A 143 -10.86 -17.70 35.01
C SER A 143 -10.25 -19.10 34.87
N LYS A 144 -10.93 -20.14 35.37
CA LYS A 144 -10.49 -21.53 35.20
C LYS A 144 -10.46 -21.98 33.74
N ARG A 145 -11.45 -21.59 32.93
CA ARG A 145 -11.50 -21.90 31.49
C ARG A 145 -10.34 -21.23 30.74
N ILE A 146 -10.11 -19.93 30.97
CA ILE A 146 -8.99 -19.19 30.38
C ILE A 146 -7.66 -19.84 30.78
N LEU A 147 -7.46 -20.13 32.07
CA LEU A 147 -6.22 -20.77 32.55
C LEU A 147 -5.99 -22.15 31.90
N LYS A 148 -7.04 -22.93 31.67
CA LYS A 148 -6.95 -24.22 30.97
C LYS A 148 -6.45 -24.03 29.54
N ILE A 149 -7.01 -23.05 28.81
CA ILE A 149 -6.59 -22.72 27.45
C ILE A 149 -5.14 -22.23 27.44
N THR A 150 -4.77 -21.31 28.34
CA THR A 150 -3.40 -20.82 28.48
C THR A 150 -2.39 -21.95 28.72
N LYS A 151 -2.69 -22.89 29.62
CA LYS A 151 -1.84 -24.07 29.88
C LYS A 151 -1.71 -24.98 28.66
N PHE A 152 -2.77 -25.10 27.86
CA PHE A 152 -2.71 -25.84 26.61
C PHE A 152 -1.81 -25.13 25.59
N LEU A 153 -2.02 -23.83 25.38
CA LEU A 153 -1.24 -23.02 24.42
C LEU A 153 0.24 -22.89 24.82
N LYS A 154 0.60 -23.01 26.11
CA LYS A 154 2.00 -23.10 26.55
C LYS A 154 2.78 -24.23 25.85
N LYS A 155 2.12 -25.32 25.46
CA LYS A 155 2.73 -26.42 24.68
C LYS A 155 3.09 -26.01 23.25
N PHE A 156 2.51 -24.92 22.77
CA PHE A 156 2.67 -24.33 21.45
C PHE A 156 3.51 -23.05 21.46
N GLY A 157 4.23 -22.78 22.55
CA GLY A 157 5.13 -21.62 22.65
C GLY A 157 4.48 -20.35 23.20
N PHE A 158 3.21 -20.40 23.63
CA PHE A 158 2.58 -19.26 24.31
C PHE A 158 3.22 -19.04 25.68
N LEU A 159 3.93 -17.93 25.89
CA LEU A 159 4.60 -17.67 27.18
C LEU A 159 3.61 -17.18 28.26
N GLY A 160 2.46 -16.63 27.86
CA GLY A 160 1.46 -16.07 28.77
C GLY A 160 1.93 -14.78 29.43
N VAL A 161 1.09 -14.25 30.33
CA VAL A 161 1.47 -13.21 31.30
C VAL A 161 1.77 -13.95 32.61
N ASP A 162 2.93 -13.68 33.20
CA ASP A 162 3.29 -14.19 34.54
C ASP A 162 2.32 -13.69 35.62
#